data_AF-A0A7C1M431-F1
#
_entry.id   AF-A0A7C1M431-F1
#
_cell.length_a   1.000
_cell.length_b   1.000
_cell.length_c   1.000
_cell.angle_alpha   90.00
_cell.angle_beta   90.00
_cell.angle_gamma   90.00
#
_symmetry.space_group_name_H-M   'P 1'
#
loop_
_entity.id
_entity.type
_entity.pdbx_description
1 polymer ?
#
loop_
_entity_poly.entity_id
_entity_poly.type
_entity_poly.pdbx_seq_one_letter_code
_entity_poly.pdbx_strand_id
1 'polypeptide(L)'
;MRKNSKRIAFKRFAQMLRHGKPSVRKNGSMATKPIVPVAEATEAEVTKECVEWLRRHGCRMKRQNNGAGYLNDSPNYATYGITGSADFTGVLPSGRRLEVEFKKGSGGVLSKD
;
A
#
# COMPACT_ATOMS: atom_id res chain seq x y z
N MET A 1 11.19 -35.60 6.97
CA MET A 1 9.99 -34.84 6.54
C MET A 1 10.16 -34.36 5.10
N ARG A 2 9.36 -34.85 4.13
CA ARG A 2 9.42 -34.38 2.73
C ARG A 2 8.99 -32.91 2.68
N LYS A 3 9.90 -32.00 2.33
CA LYS A 3 9.61 -30.57 2.11
C LYS A 3 8.51 -30.50 1.04
N ASN A 4 7.34 -29.99 1.40
CA ASN A 4 6.25 -29.78 0.45
C ASN A 4 6.78 -28.95 -0.72
N SER A 5 6.67 -29.47 -1.94
CA SER A 5 7.16 -28.77 -3.11
C SER A 5 6.45 -27.41 -3.22
N LYS A 6 7.19 -26.36 -3.62
CA LYS A 6 6.66 -24.99 -3.75
C LYS A 6 5.33 -24.94 -4.54
N ARG A 7 5.14 -25.91 -5.46
CA ARG A 7 3.93 -26.12 -6.27
C ARG A 7 2.69 -26.50 -5.44
N ILE A 8 2.84 -27.31 -4.40
CA ILE A 8 1.74 -27.71 -3.50
C ILE A 8 1.34 -26.54 -2.61
N ALA A 9 2.32 -25.78 -2.11
CA ALA A 9 2.07 -24.56 -1.34
C ALA A 9 1.33 -23.50 -2.19
N PHE A 10 1.75 -23.31 -3.44
CA PHE A 10 1.08 -22.41 -4.38
C PHE A 10 -0.35 -22.83 -4.70
N LYS A 11 -0.60 -24.13 -4.96
CA LYS A 11 -1.97 -24.63 -5.20
C LYS A 11 -2.90 -24.40 -4.01
N ARG A 12 -2.42 -24.61 -2.78
CA ARG A 12 -3.19 -24.35 -1.55
C ARG A 12 -3.47 -22.86 -1.37
N PHE A 13 -2.48 -22.00 -1.60
CA PHE A 13 -2.66 -20.54 -1.57
C PHE A 13 -3.69 -20.07 -2.60
N ALA A 14 -3.61 -20.55 -3.85
CA ALA A 14 -4.59 -20.23 -4.89
C ALA A 14 -6.00 -20.74 -4.57
N GLN A 15 -6.12 -21.89 -3.90
CA GLN A 15 -7.41 -22.43 -3.45
C GLN A 15 -7.99 -21.60 -2.28
N MET A 16 -7.16 -21.13 -1.36
CA MET A 16 -7.56 -20.19 -0.30
C MET A 16 -8.04 -18.86 -0.87
N LEU A 17 -7.39 -18.30 -1.90
CA LEU A 17 -7.86 -17.08 -2.56
C LEU A 17 -9.22 -17.27 -3.26
N ARG A 18 -9.53 -18.48 -3.74
CA ARG A 18 -10.78 -18.78 -4.45
C ARG A 18 -11.98 -19.05 -3.54
N HIS A 19 -11.76 -19.57 -2.33
CA HIS A 19 -12.85 -20.02 -1.45
C HIS A 19 -12.79 -19.46 -0.01
N GLY A 20 -11.67 -18.87 0.40
CA GLY A 20 -11.53 -18.26 1.71
C GLY A 20 -11.99 -16.81 1.68
N LYS A 21 -13.01 -16.46 2.48
CA LYS A 21 -13.24 -15.06 2.84
C LYS A 21 -11.89 -14.50 3.34
N PRO A 22 -11.41 -13.35 2.82
CA PRO A 22 -10.18 -12.75 3.33
C PRO A 22 -10.29 -12.69 4.85
N SER A 23 -9.22 -13.03 5.59
CA SER A 23 -9.21 -12.85 7.04
C SER A 23 -9.19 -11.35 7.32
N VAL A 24 -10.37 -10.73 7.30
CA VAL A 24 -10.55 -9.33 7.64
C VAL A 24 -10.29 -9.23 9.14
N ARG A 25 -9.37 -8.35 9.55
CA ARG A 25 -9.17 -8.09 10.99
C ARG A 25 -10.49 -7.56 11.58
N LYS A 26 -10.71 -7.68 12.90
CA LYS A 26 -11.96 -7.26 13.56
C LYS A 26 -12.41 -5.84 13.19
N ASN A 27 -11.47 -4.95 12.90
CA ASN A 27 -11.71 -3.56 12.48
C ASN A 27 -11.92 -3.39 10.96
N GLY A 28 -12.12 -4.46 10.20
CA GLY A 28 -12.33 -4.37 8.75
C GLY A 28 -11.05 -4.21 7.92
N SER A 29 -9.89 -4.05 8.55
CA SER A 29 -8.62 -3.81 7.85
C SER A 29 -8.03 -5.07 7.21
N MET A 30 -7.31 -4.87 6.10
CA MET A 30 -6.71 -5.96 5.32
C MET A 30 -5.20 -5.96 5.48
N ALA A 31 -4.64 -7.12 5.84
CA ALA A 31 -3.19 -7.29 5.85
C ALA A 31 -2.65 -7.27 4.41
N THR A 32 -1.68 -6.41 4.14
CA THR A 32 -1.00 -6.38 2.84
C THR A 32 0.25 -7.23 2.90
N LYS A 33 0.50 -7.96 1.80
CA LYS A 33 1.80 -8.54 1.52
C LYS A 33 2.42 -7.73 0.38
N PRO A 34 3.70 -7.37 0.45
CA PRO A 34 4.38 -6.74 -0.66
C PRO A 34 4.27 -7.64 -1.90
N ILE A 35 3.83 -7.07 -3.02
CA ILE A 35 3.82 -7.77 -4.32
C ILE A 35 5.25 -7.84 -4.88
N VAL A 36 6.06 -6.83 -4.59
CA VAL A 36 7.49 -6.78 -4.91
C VAL A 36 8.27 -7.09 -3.64
N PRO A 37 9.22 -8.04 -3.63
CA PRO A 37 10.09 -8.27 -2.49
C PRO A 37 10.92 -7.00 -2.24
N VAL A 38 10.69 -6.35 -1.12
CA VAL A 38 11.49 -5.21 -0.66
C VAL A 38 12.33 -5.68 0.51
N ALA A 39 13.58 -5.21 0.62
CA ALA A 39 14.38 -5.43 1.81
C ALA A 39 13.64 -4.90 3.05
N GLU A 40 14.03 -5.33 4.26
CA GLU A 40 13.50 -4.75 5.49
C GLU A 40 13.88 -3.26 5.53
N ALA A 41 12.93 -2.42 5.13
CA ALA A 41 13.03 -0.98 5.00
C ALA A 41 11.77 -0.35 5.61
N THR A 42 11.97 0.81 6.22
CA THR A 42 10.88 1.63 6.75
C THR A 42 10.00 2.13 5.61
N GLU A 43 8.74 2.46 5.91
CA GLU A 43 7.82 2.99 4.91
C GLU A 43 8.33 4.29 4.26
N ALA A 44 9.06 5.11 5.03
CA ALA A 44 9.69 6.33 4.54
C ALA A 44 10.79 6.05 3.50
N GLU A 45 11.64 5.05 3.75
CA GLU A 45 12.68 4.61 2.81
C GLU A 45 12.05 4.03 1.54
N VAL A 46 11.06 3.14 1.68
CA VAL A 46 10.32 2.56 0.54
C VAL A 46 9.67 3.65 -0.31
N THR A 47 9.00 4.61 0.34
CA THR A 47 8.36 5.73 -0.35
C THR A 47 9.38 6.53 -1.15
N LYS A 48 10.53 6.86 -0.54
CA LYS A 48 11.59 7.62 -1.21
C LYS A 48 12.10 6.89 -2.45
N GLU A 49 12.48 5.62 -2.31
CA GLU A 49 13.03 4.83 -3.42
C GLU A 49 12.03 4.64 -4.55
N CYS A 50 10.77 4.33 -4.23
CA CYS A 50 9.74 4.15 -5.24
C CYS A 50 9.40 5.46 -5.96
N VAL A 51 9.32 6.59 -5.26
CA VAL A 51 9.06 7.90 -5.89
C VAL A 51 10.20 8.30 -6.82
N GLU A 52 11.46 8.08 -6.39
CA GLU A 52 12.61 8.32 -7.27
C GLU A 52 12.56 7.43 -8.52
N TRP A 53 12.21 6.15 -8.37
CA TRP A 53 12.05 5.24 -9.50
C TRP A 53 10.95 5.71 -10.45
N LEU A 54 9.76 6.02 -9.94
CA LEU A 54 8.61 6.47 -10.73
C LEU A 54 8.95 7.73 -11.53
N ARG A 55 9.63 8.70 -10.90
CA ARG A 55 10.08 9.92 -11.56
C ARG A 55 11.06 9.63 -12.69
N ARG A 56 12.05 8.74 -12.48
CA ARG A 56 13.02 8.34 -13.52
C ARG A 56 12.34 7.63 -14.70
N HIS A 57 11.20 7.00 -14.48
CA HIS A 57 10.40 6.34 -15.51
C HIS A 57 9.29 7.23 -16.10
N GLY A 58 9.38 8.54 -15.92
CA GLY A 58 8.47 9.52 -16.55
C GLY A 58 7.08 9.58 -15.93
N CYS A 59 6.84 8.93 -14.79
CA CYS A 59 5.57 9.05 -14.08
C CYS A 59 5.50 10.40 -13.38
N ARG A 60 4.34 11.08 -13.49
CA ARG A 60 4.06 12.32 -12.78
C ARG A 60 3.17 12.01 -11.59
N MET A 61 3.73 12.08 -10.39
CA MET A 61 3.06 11.68 -9.15
C MET A 61 2.91 12.86 -8.19
N LYS A 62 1.78 12.94 -7.49
CA LYS A 62 1.50 13.90 -6.43
C LYS A 62 1.16 13.15 -5.14
N ARG A 63 1.85 13.51 -4.06
CA ARG A 63 1.53 13.00 -2.71
C ARG A 63 0.15 13.50 -2.28
N GLN A 64 -0.66 12.57 -1.77
CA GLN A 64 -1.88 12.89 -1.05
C GLN A 64 -1.49 13.10 0.42
N ASN A 65 -1.65 14.32 0.92
CA ASN A 65 -1.45 14.60 2.34
C ASN A 65 -2.70 14.15 3.08
N ASN A 66 -2.73 12.89 3.48
CA ASN A 66 -3.68 12.40 4.47
C ASN A 66 -3.07 12.64 5.85
N GLY A 67 -3.77 13.34 6.73
CA GLY A 67 -3.23 13.74 8.03
C GLY A 67 -4.29 14.31 8.95
N ALA A 68 -3.86 14.69 10.14
CA ALA A 68 -4.71 15.36 11.11
C ALA A 68 -3.89 16.39 11.87
N GLY A 69 -4.43 17.59 12.01
CA GLY A 69 -3.72 18.71 12.60
C GLY A 69 -4.61 19.90 12.82
N TYR A 70 -4.08 20.90 13.50
CA TYR A 70 -4.72 22.21 13.60
C TYR A 70 -4.60 22.92 12.25
N LEU A 71 -5.73 23.29 11.67
CA LEU A 71 -5.76 24.02 10.40
C LEU A 71 -5.59 25.52 10.72
N ASN A 72 -4.41 26.06 10.44
CA ASN A 72 -4.03 27.46 10.74
C ASN A 72 -4.13 27.79 12.24
N ASP A 73 -4.39 29.06 12.58
CA ASP A 73 -4.65 29.55 13.95
C ASP A 73 -5.99 29.04 14.53
N SER A 74 -6.62 28.06 13.89
CA SER A 74 -7.84 27.47 14.42
C SER A 74 -7.50 26.58 15.62
N PRO A 75 -8.22 26.72 16.76
CA PRO A 75 -8.11 25.77 17.86
C PRO A 75 -8.71 24.40 17.53
N ASN A 76 -9.23 24.21 16.31
CA ASN A 76 -9.89 22.97 15.90
C ASN A 76 -8.91 22.01 15.22
N TYR A 77 -8.77 20.83 15.82
CA TYR A 77 -8.06 19.70 15.25
C TYR A 77 -8.93 19.04 14.17
N ALA A 78 -8.45 19.01 12.93
CA ALA A 78 -9.18 18.45 11.81
C ALA A 78 -8.34 17.37 11.11
N THR A 79 -9.00 16.26 10.77
CA THR A 79 -8.49 15.28 9.81
C THR A 79 -8.71 15.81 8.40
N TYR A 80 -7.69 15.78 7.56
CA TYR A 80 -7.75 16.19 6.16
C TYR A 80 -7.21 15.10 5.25
N GLY A 81 -7.71 15.09 4.01
CA GLY A 81 -7.47 14.01 3.05
C GLY A 81 -8.64 13.02 2.97
N ILE A 82 -8.52 12.03 2.11
CA ILE A 82 -9.55 11.02 1.86
C ILE A 82 -9.06 9.72 2.52
N THR A 83 -9.74 9.28 3.59
CA THR A 83 -9.48 7.97 4.21
C THR A 83 -9.55 6.88 3.14
N GLY A 84 -8.59 5.96 3.15
CA GLY A 84 -8.50 4.88 2.15
C GLY A 84 -7.93 5.30 0.79
N SER A 85 -7.72 6.60 0.55
CA SER A 85 -7.01 7.07 -0.66
C SER A 85 -5.54 6.68 -0.61
N ALA A 86 -5.01 6.33 -1.77
CA ALA A 86 -3.59 6.05 -1.97
C ALA A 86 -2.69 7.21 -1.52
N ASP A 87 -1.53 6.89 -0.96
CA ASP A 87 -0.49 7.84 -0.59
C ASP A 87 -0.08 8.78 -1.74
N PHE A 88 -0.04 8.27 -2.97
CA PHE A 88 0.27 9.04 -4.17
C PHE A 88 -0.71 8.74 -5.31
N THR A 89 -1.09 9.80 -6.04
CA THR A 89 -1.87 9.69 -7.26
C THR A 89 -1.14 10.37 -8.41
N GLY A 90 -1.29 9.86 -9.62
CA GLY A 90 -0.58 10.40 -10.77
C GLY A 90 -0.95 9.76 -12.09
N VAL A 91 -0.09 10.00 -13.08
CA VAL A 91 -0.24 9.51 -14.45
C VAL A 91 1.03 8.84 -14.95
N LEU A 92 0.85 7.72 -15.64
CA LEU A 92 1.90 7.04 -16.40
C LEU A 92 2.26 7.86 -17.65
N PRO A 93 3.44 7.61 -18.28
CA PRO A 93 3.79 8.19 -19.58
C PRO A 93 2.75 7.93 -20.68
N SER A 94 1.99 6.83 -20.55
CA SER A 94 0.89 6.47 -21.46
C SER A 94 -0.40 7.28 -21.24
N GLY A 95 -0.43 8.20 -20.28
CA GLY A 95 -1.62 8.98 -19.91
C GLY A 95 -2.61 8.25 -19.00
N ARG A 96 -2.37 6.98 -18.68
CA ARG A 96 -3.22 6.21 -17.75
C ARG A 96 -3.00 6.65 -16.30
N ARG A 97 -4.08 6.66 -15.51
CA ARG A 97 -4.02 6.93 -14.06
C ARG A 97 -3.27 5.82 -13.33
N LEU A 98 -2.45 6.22 -12.36
CA LEU A 98 -1.76 5.34 -11.43
C LEU A 98 -2.01 5.84 -10.00
N GLU A 99 -2.37 4.92 -9.12
CA GLU A 99 -2.50 5.14 -7.68
C GLU A 99 -1.54 4.20 -6.96
N VAL A 100 -0.80 4.72 -5.98
CA VAL A 100 0.23 3.97 -5.29
C VAL A 100 0.12 4.19 -3.80
N GLU A 101 -0.05 3.10 -3.09
CA GLU A 101 0.06 3.01 -1.64
C GLU A 101 1.41 2.40 -1.28
N PHE A 102 2.16 3.06 -0.41
CA PHE A 102 3.43 2.56 0.08
C PHE A 102 3.26 1.89 1.44
N LYS A 103 4.00 0.81 1.65
CA LYS A 103 4.10 0.12 2.94
C LYS A 103 5.53 -0.31 3.15
N LYS A 104 5.93 -0.48 4.41
CA LYS A 104 7.23 -1.07 4.80
C LYS A 104 7.44 -2.45 4.15
N GLY A 105 8.70 -2.89 4.08
CA GLY A 105 9.09 -4.14 3.41
C GLY A 105 8.42 -5.41 3.97
N SER A 106 8.06 -5.43 5.25
CA SER A 106 7.28 -6.51 5.87
C SER A 106 5.78 -6.46 5.56
N GLY A 107 5.33 -5.51 4.75
CA GLY A 107 3.92 -5.20 4.51
C GLY A 107 3.31 -4.38 5.65
N GLY A 108 2.00 -4.15 5.55
CA GLY A 108 1.28 -3.35 6.52
C GLY A 108 -0.19 -3.73 6.61
N VAL A 109 -0.98 -2.76 7.06
CA VAL A 109 -2.43 -2.89 7.17
C VAL A 109 -3.03 -1.77 6.35
N LEU A 110 -3.91 -2.12 5.41
CA LEU A 110 -4.75 -1.13 4.74
C LEU A 110 -5.89 -0.75 5.69
N SER A 111 -5.96 0.54 6.01
CA SER A 111 -7.09 1.15 6.70
C SER A 111 -8.36 0.91 5.87
N LYS A 112 -9.48 0.67 6.55
CA LYS A 112 -10.79 0.68 5.90
C LYS A 112 -11.37 2.10 5.97
N ASP A 113 -12.22 2.42 5.01
CA ASP A 113 -13.12 3.57 5.05
C ASP A 113 -14.00 3.56 6.32
#